data_AF-A0A9Q8L858-F1
#
_entry.id   AF-A0A9Q8L858-F1
#
_cell.length_a   1.000
_cell.length_b   1.000
_cell.length_c   1.000
_cell.angle_alpha   90.00
_cell.angle_beta   90.00
_cell.angle_gamma   90.00
#
_symmetry.space_group_name_H-M   'P 1'
#
loop_
_entity.id
_entity.type
_entity.pdbx_description
1 polymer ?
#
loop_
_entity_poly.entity_id
_entity_poly.type
_entity_poly.pdbx_seq_one_letter_code
_entity_poly.pdbx_strand_id
1 'polypeptide(L)'
;MSSPAVQAKPAEAVKPGKAVDLLPGQLSWLYANLHPVLLLSLIPVTFTTLVRDPVSALLGLAPTVALVQALYCVLCLPSSGQAPSPKSKPGLKTTTGKPAQDIWAKAVPAFLSFVLTFTLSAPLLYIIVILFGAPLVSHHLHTLLLAIHLALLTTPHLFYVHGLQVSTWTRLVSLQQPVDEVYGMALGACVGAWIGTIPIPLDWDREWQKWPITIICGLYAGAVIGKVVGGLLKGSKMKMS
;
A
#
# COMPACT_ATOMS: atom_id res chain seq x y z
N MET A 1 48.96 -27.58 -11.55
CA MET A 1 48.05 -27.40 -10.40
C MET A 1 46.82 -26.68 -10.90
N SER A 2 45.78 -27.43 -11.25
CA SER A 2 44.55 -26.89 -11.84
C SER A 2 43.59 -26.53 -10.70
N SER A 3 43.23 -25.25 -10.57
CA SER A 3 42.23 -24.81 -9.59
C SER A 3 40.87 -25.40 -9.91
N PRO A 4 40.09 -25.89 -8.92
CA PRO A 4 38.74 -26.34 -9.17
C PRO A 4 37.85 -25.11 -9.42
N ALA A 5 37.22 -25.09 -10.59
CA ALA A 5 36.17 -24.12 -10.91
C ALA A 5 35.02 -24.29 -9.92
N VAL A 6 34.74 -23.27 -9.12
CA VAL A 6 33.53 -23.18 -8.31
C VAL A 6 32.35 -23.11 -9.28
N GLN A 7 31.66 -24.24 -9.46
CA GLN A 7 30.38 -24.27 -10.17
C GLN A 7 29.39 -23.42 -9.37
N ALA A 8 29.09 -22.22 -9.87
CA ALA A 8 28.02 -21.41 -9.34
C ALA A 8 26.71 -22.20 -9.48
N LYS A 9 26.09 -22.51 -8.34
CA LYS A 9 24.79 -23.17 -8.27
C LYS A 9 23.80 -22.35 -9.11
N PRO A 10 23.07 -22.95 -10.08
CA PRO A 10 22.10 -22.20 -10.87
C PRO A 10 21.09 -21.56 -9.93
N ALA A 11 20.79 -20.27 -10.17
CA ALA A 11 19.83 -19.50 -9.40
C ALA A 11 18.52 -20.29 -9.33
N GLU A 12 18.17 -20.75 -8.13
CA GLU A 12 16.97 -21.53 -7.89
C GLU A 12 15.77 -20.69 -8.35
N ALA A 13 15.03 -21.18 -9.35
CA ALA A 13 13.90 -20.47 -9.92
C ALA A 13 12.95 -20.06 -8.78
N VAL A 14 12.82 -18.75 -8.57
CA VAL A 14 12.02 -18.20 -7.48
C VAL A 14 10.59 -18.70 -7.64
N LYS A 15 10.14 -19.56 -6.72
CA LYS A 15 8.78 -20.09 -6.73
C LYS A 15 7.79 -18.92 -6.78
N PRO A 16 6.75 -18.98 -7.62
CA PRO A 16 5.81 -17.88 -7.77
C PRO A 16 5.14 -17.58 -6.43
N GLY A 17 4.98 -16.29 -6.12
CA GLY A 17 4.27 -15.86 -4.92
C GLY A 17 2.78 -16.21 -5.01
N LYS A 18 2.10 -16.19 -3.86
CA LYS A 18 0.65 -16.42 -3.78
C LYS A 18 -0.05 -15.07 -3.57
N ALA A 19 -1.13 -14.84 -4.32
CA ALA A 19 -2.03 -13.71 -4.10
C ALA A 19 -2.56 -13.70 -2.65
N VAL A 20 -2.72 -12.51 -2.08
CA VAL A 20 -3.20 -12.34 -0.71
C VAL A 20 -4.70 -12.67 -0.63
N ASP A 21 -5.05 -13.54 0.31
CA ASP A 21 -6.44 -13.87 0.63
C ASP A 21 -6.96 -13.02 1.78
N LEU A 22 -8.12 -12.38 1.59
CA LEU A 22 -8.79 -11.68 2.68
C LEU A 22 -9.25 -12.67 3.75
N LEU A 23 -9.26 -12.23 5.01
CA LEU A 23 -9.75 -13.02 6.12
C LEU A 23 -11.24 -13.35 5.93
N PRO A 24 -11.67 -14.59 6.21
CA PRO A 24 -13.09 -14.94 6.17
C PRO A 24 -13.85 -14.26 7.31
N GLY A 25 -14.98 -13.63 7.01
CA GLY A 25 -15.87 -13.04 8.02
C GLY A 25 -16.69 -11.86 7.50
N GLN A 26 -17.83 -11.62 8.13
CA GLN A 26 -18.75 -10.53 7.73
C GLN A 26 -18.12 -9.14 7.91
N LEU A 27 -17.38 -8.93 9.00
CA LEU A 27 -16.69 -7.65 9.26
C LEU A 27 -15.55 -7.40 8.26
N SER A 28 -14.77 -8.43 7.94
CA SER A 28 -13.72 -8.36 6.91
C SER A 28 -14.32 -8.01 5.54
N TRP A 29 -15.39 -8.70 5.14
CA TRP A 29 -16.08 -8.43 3.88
C TRP A 29 -16.68 -7.01 3.85
N LEU A 30 -17.39 -6.60 4.91
CA LEU A 30 -18.00 -5.27 4.99
C LEU A 30 -16.92 -4.19 4.89
N TYR A 31 -15.85 -4.30 5.67
CA TYR A 31 -14.80 -3.30 5.68
C TYR A 31 -13.98 -3.31 4.39
N ALA A 32 -13.74 -4.46 3.76
CA ALA A 32 -13.04 -4.54 2.48
C ALA A 32 -13.74 -3.73 1.38
N ASN A 33 -15.09 -3.75 1.35
CA ASN A 33 -15.92 -2.97 0.43
C ASN A 33 -16.10 -1.51 0.86
N LEU A 34 -16.17 -1.24 2.17
CA LEU A 34 -16.30 0.11 2.71
C LEU A 34 -15.01 0.92 2.55
N HIS A 35 -13.86 0.28 2.71
CA HIS A 35 -12.53 0.91 2.67
C HIS A 35 -12.26 1.75 1.39
N PRO A 36 -12.47 1.27 0.15
CA PRO A 36 -12.30 2.11 -1.04
C PRO A 36 -13.26 3.30 -1.08
N VAL A 37 -14.49 3.15 -0.57
CA VAL A 37 -15.47 4.24 -0.47
C VAL A 37 -14.99 5.30 0.52
N LEU A 38 -14.50 4.88 1.70
CA LEU A 38 -13.93 5.78 2.70
C LEU A 38 -12.75 6.56 2.09
N LEU A 39 -11.78 5.90 1.47
CA LEU A 39 -10.62 6.56 0.88
C LEU A 39 -11.01 7.53 -0.23
N LEU A 40 -11.91 7.13 -1.13
CA LEU A 40 -12.33 8.00 -2.23
C LEU A 40 -13.10 9.21 -1.71
N SER A 41 -13.93 9.05 -0.68
CA SER A 41 -14.73 10.14 -0.09
C SER A 41 -13.88 11.23 0.57
N LEU A 42 -12.66 10.91 1.02
CA LEU A 42 -11.75 11.88 1.62
C LEU A 42 -11.37 12.99 0.62
N ILE A 43 -11.28 12.68 -0.68
CA ILE A 43 -10.90 13.65 -1.71
C ILE A 43 -11.92 14.80 -1.79
N PRO A 44 -13.20 14.57 -2.17
CA PRO A 44 -14.17 15.66 -2.32
C PRO A 44 -14.45 16.38 -1.00
N VAL A 45 -14.41 15.66 0.14
CA VAL A 45 -14.66 16.26 1.46
C VAL A 45 -13.58 17.26 1.86
N THR A 46 -12.32 16.97 1.53
CA THR A 46 -11.18 17.83 1.92
C THR A 46 -10.68 18.71 0.79
N PHE A 47 -11.22 18.59 -0.43
CA PHE A 47 -10.69 19.26 -1.63
C PHE A 47 -10.58 20.77 -1.48
N THR A 48 -11.61 21.43 -0.94
CA THR A 48 -11.62 22.89 -0.75
C THR A 48 -10.51 23.34 0.21
N THR A 49 -10.33 22.63 1.32
CA THR A 49 -9.24 22.87 2.28
C THR A 49 -7.89 22.54 1.68
N LEU A 50 -7.78 21.45 0.90
CA LEU A 50 -6.56 21.01 0.24
C LEU A 50 -6.08 22.04 -0.79
N VAL A 51 -6.98 22.68 -1.53
CA VAL A 51 -6.65 23.75 -2.47
C VAL A 51 -6.22 25.03 -1.75
N ARG A 52 -6.87 25.36 -0.63
CA ARG A 52 -6.61 26.60 0.11
C ARG A 52 -5.33 26.54 0.95
N ASP A 53 -5.13 25.44 1.68
CA ASP A 53 -3.98 25.21 2.55
C ASP A 53 -3.60 23.71 2.53
N PRO A 54 -2.77 23.29 1.56
CA PRO A 54 -2.40 21.90 1.38
C PRO A 54 -1.70 21.30 2.60
N VAL A 55 -0.89 22.07 3.32
CA VAL A 55 -0.07 21.57 4.43
C VAL A 55 -0.98 21.19 5.59
N SER A 56 -1.85 22.10 6.03
CA SER A 56 -2.79 21.82 7.13
C SER A 56 -3.78 20.72 6.76
N ALA A 57 -4.26 20.72 5.51
CA ALA A 57 -5.18 19.69 5.02
C ALA A 57 -4.56 18.29 5.07
N LEU A 58 -3.35 18.12 4.52
CA LEU A 58 -2.66 16.83 4.49
C LEU A 58 -2.22 16.39 5.89
N LEU A 59 -1.70 17.32 6.70
CA LEU A 59 -1.32 17.01 8.08
C LEU A 59 -2.52 16.53 8.91
N GLY A 60 -3.69 17.17 8.75
CA GLY A 60 -4.93 16.75 9.41
C GLY A 60 -5.50 15.45 8.85
N LEU A 61 -5.29 15.17 7.56
CA LEU A 61 -5.80 13.97 6.90
C LEU A 61 -4.96 12.71 7.19
N ALA A 62 -3.65 12.86 7.41
CA ALA A 62 -2.73 11.74 7.60
C ALA A 62 -3.14 10.77 8.74
N PRO A 63 -3.54 11.23 9.95
CA PRO A 63 -4.01 10.35 11.01
C PRO A 63 -5.28 9.56 10.64
N THR A 64 -6.24 10.22 9.98
CA THR A 64 -7.48 9.57 9.51
C THR A 64 -7.16 8.47 8.51
N VAL A 65 -6.26 8.73 7.57
CA VAL A 65 -5.84 7.75 6.56
C VAL A 65 -5.11 6.61 7.24
N ALA A 66 -4.17 6.91 8.14
CA ALA A 66 -3.47 5.89 8.90
C ALA A 66 -4.41 4.96 9.68
N LEU A 67 -5.47 5.53 10.30
CA LEU A 67 -6.51 4.74 10.97
C LEU A 67 -7.28 3.84 9.99
N VAL A 68 -7.72 4.39 8.85
CA VAL A 68 -8.44 3.64 7.82
C VAL A 68 -7.60 2.46 7.29
N GLN A 69 -6.30 2.67 7.09
CA GLN A 69 -5.36 1.64 6.68
C GLN A 69 -5.07 0.61 7.80
N ALA A 70 -4.92 1.05 9.05
CA ALA A 70 -4.70 0.16 10.18
C ALA A 70 -5.88 -0.78 10.40
N LEU A 71 -7.10 -0.26 10.29
CA LEU A 71 -8.32 -1.06 10.32
C LEU A 71 -8.39 -2.05 9.15
N TYR A 72 -7.94 -1.65 7.95
CA TYR A 72 -7.87 -2.58 6.81
C TYR A 72 -6.90 -3.74 7.09
N CYS A 73 -5.70 -3.45 7.60
CA CYS A 73 -4.74 -4.48 8.02
C CYS A 73 -5.35 -5.45 9.04
N VAL A 74 -5.88 -4.92 10.15
CA VAL A 74 -6.32 -5.75 11.29
C VAL A 74 -7.60 -6.55 10.98
N LEU A 75 -8.53 -5.96 10.23
CA LEU A 75 -9.83 -6.58 9.96
C LEU A 75 -9.81 -7.51 8.74
N CYS A 76 -9.06 -7.16 7.69
CA CYS A 76 -9.20 -7.80 6.38
C CYS A 76 -8.00 -8.66 5.97
N LEU A 77 -6.80 -8.38 6.48
CA LEU A 77 -5.58 -9.00 5.96
C LEU A 77 -4.99 -10.05 6.92
N PRO A 78 -4.33 -11.09 6.40
CA PRO A 78 -3.52 -12.00 7.21
C PRO A 78 -2.18 -11.34 7.56
N SER A 79 -1.72 -11.45 8.81
CA SER A 79 -0.42 -10.92 9.21
C SER A 79 0.73 -11.85 8.81
N SER A 80 1.86 -11.26 8.41
CA SER A 80 3.11 -11.95 8.15
C SER A 80 3.61 -12.62 9.44
N GLY A 81 3.48 -13.95 9.52
CA GLY A 81 3.89 -14.75 10.68
C GLY A 81 2.76 -15.53 11.34
N GLN A 82 1.49 -15.27 10.98
CA GLN A 82 0.40 -16.16 11.37
C GLN A 82 0.42 -17.41 10.47
N ALA A 83 0.42 -18.60 11.08
CA ALA A 83 0.24 -19.84 10.34
C ALA A 83 -1.09 -19.77 9.56
N PRO A 84 -1.15 -20.25 8.31
CA PRO A 84 -2.39 -20.24 7.54
C PRO A 84 -3.48 -20.92 8.35
N SER A 85 -4.60 -20.23 8.55
CA SER A 85 -5.77 -20.82 9.21
C SER A 85 -6.12 -22.12 8.48
N PRO A 86 -6.26 -23.25 9.20
CA PRO A 86 -6.63 -24.50 8.55
C PRO A 86 -7.94 -24.28 7.81
N LYS A 87 -8.00 -24.65 6.52
CA LYS A 87 -9.27 -24.73 5.80
C LYS A 87 -10.22 -25.55 6.68
N SER A 88 -11.31 -24.94 7.13
CA SER A 88 -12.27 -25.58 8.03
C SER A 88 -12.78 -26.86 7.38
N LYS A 89 -12.28 -28.02 7.84
CA LYS A 89 -12.96 -29.29 7.62
C LYS A 89 -14.19 -29.27 8.53
N PRO A 90 -15.40 -29.61 8.04
CA PRO A 90 -16.58 -29.64 8.89
C PRO A 90 -16.34 -30.66 10.01
N GLY A 91 -16.26 -30.20 11.27
CA GLY A 91 -16.25 -31.07 12.44
C GLY A 91 -15.12 -30.91 13.47
N LEU A 92 -14.12 -30.04 13.26
CA LEU A 92 -13.06 -29.86 14.26
C LEU A 92 -13.29 -28.61 15.13
N LYS A 93 -13.68 -28.80 16.39
CA LYS A 93 -13.80 -27.74 17.39
C LYS A 93 -12.45 -27.03 17.53
N THR A 94 -12.36 -25.81 17.00
CA THR A 94 -11.18 -24.96 17.17
C THR A 94 -11.09 -24.52 18.62
N THR A 95 -9.97 -24.81 19.27
CA THR A 95 -9.67 -24.40 20.63
C THR A 95 -9.80 -22.88 20.73
N THR A 96 -10.74 -22.41 21.55
CA THR A 96 -11.04 -21.00 21.80
C THR A 96 -9.84 -20.32 22.44
N GLY A 97 -8.98 -19.71 21.63
CA GLY A 97 -8.06 -18.68 22.10
C GLY A 97 -8.86 -17.54 22.74
N LYS A 98 -8.28 -16.89 23.77
CA LYS A 98 -8.91 -15.70 24.36
C LYS A 98 -8.99 -14.62 23.27
N PRO A 99 -10.15 -13.98 23.03
CA PRO A 99 -10.32 -13.03 21.93
C PRO A 99 -9.34 -11.85 21.96
N ALA A 100 -8.86 -11.48 23.15
CA ALA A 100 -7.82 -10.47 23.32
C ALA A 100 -6.47 -10.86 22.70
N GLN A 101 -6.07 -12.14 22.79
CA GLN A 101 -4.80 -12.63 22.25
C GLN A 101 -4.80 -12.59 20.71
N ASP A 102 -5.94 -12.88 20.09
CA ASP A 102 -6.11 -12.82 18.63
C ASP A 102 -6.03 -11.39 18.09
N ILE A 103 -6.55 -10.40 18.84
CA ILE A 103 -6.45 -8.98 18.48
C ILE A 103 -5.00 -8.51 18.59
N TRP A 104 -4.30 -8.83 19.68
CA TRP A 104 -2.89 -8.45 19.85
C TRP A 104 -1.98 -9.06 18.77
N ALA A 105 -2.24 -10.31 18.38
CA ALA A 105 -1.51 -10.98 17.30
C ALA A 105 -1.65 -10.29 15.93
N LYS A 106 -2.70 -9.48 15.74
CA LYS A 106 -2.91 -8.66 14.53
C LYS A 106 -2.48 -7.21 14.71
N ALA A 107 -2.66 -6.65 15.90
CA ALA A 107 -2.34 -5.25 16.18
C ALA A 107 -0.83 -5.01 16.21
N VAL A 108 -0.03 -5.93 16.77
CA VAL A 108 1.43 -5.78 16.84
C VAL A 108 2.06 -5.72 15.44
N PRO A 109 1.79 -6.65 14.50
CA PRO A 109 2.31 -6.54 13.15
C PRO A 109 1.82 -5.29 12.42
N ALA A 110 0.59 -4.83 12.68
CA ALA A 110 0.07 -3.60 12.11
C ALA A 110 0.91 -2.41 12.59
N PHE A 111 1.07 -2.26 13.91
CA PHE A 111 1.90 -1.21 14.49
C PHE A 111 3.33 -1.22 13.91
N LEU A 112 3.99 -2.38 13.87
CA LEU A 112 5.33 -2.50 13.27
C LEU A 112 5.35 -2.10 11.79
N SER A 113 4.32 -2.46 11.03
CA SER A 113 4.20 -2.08 9.61
C SER A 113 4.06 -0.59 9.40
N PHE A 114 3.36 0.11 10.31
CA PHE A 114 3.26 1.56 10.29
C PHE A 114 4.57 2.23 10.71
N VAL A 115 5.24 1.72 11.75
CA VAL A 115 6.58 2.20 12.14
C VAL A 115 7.53 2.12 10.94
N LEU A 116 7.61 0.97 10.26
CA LEU A 116 8.41 0.80 9.05
C LEU A 116 7.97 1.73 7.91
N THR A 117 6.67 1.92 7.74
CA THR A 117 6.14 2.85 6.73
C THR A 117 6.63 4.27 6.97
N PHE A 118 6.60 4.76 8.21
CA PHE A 118 7.02 6.12 8.53
C PHE A 118 8.55 6.29 8.59
N THR A 119 9.29 5.30 9.10
CA THR A 119 10.75 5.42 9.29
C THR A 119 11.57 5.02 8.07
N LEU A 120 11.04 4.12 7.23
CA LEU A 120 11.75 3.61 6.05
C LEU A 120 11.09 4.10 4.75
N SER A 121 9.80 3.84 4.57
CA SER A 121 9.14 4.07 3.28
C SER A 121 8.89 5.55 2.99
N ALA A 122 8.43 6.34 3.97
CA ALA A 122 8.17 7.77 3.75
C ALA A 122 9.45 8.56 3.39
N PRO A 123 10.61 8.38 4.07
CA PRO A 123 11.86 9.02 3.67
C PRO A 123 12.35 8.57 2.29
N LEU A 124 12.26 7.26 2.00
CA LEU A 124 12.64 6.73 0.69
C LEU A 124 11.77 7.30 -0.43
N LEU A 125 10.46 7.34 -0.23
CA LEU A 125 9.51 7.89 -1.19
C LEU A 125 9.66 9.41 -1.33
N TYR A 126 10.03 10.13 -0.28
CA TYR A 126 10.37 11.56 -0.38
C TYR A 126 11.55 11.79 -1.33
N ILE A 127 12.61 10.99 -1.18
CA ILE A 127 13.77 11.05 -2.09
C ILE A 127 13.34 10.68 -3.52
N ILE A 128 12.57 9.61 -3.70
CA ILE A 128 12.09 9.18 -5.02
C ILE A 128 11.25 10.29 -5.67
N VAL A 129 10.29 10.87 -4.95
CA VAL A 129 9.43 11.93 -5.48
C VAL A 129 10.25 13.16 -5.90
N ILE A 130 11.31 13.50 -5.17
CA ILE A 130 12.30 14.52 -5.58
C ILE A 130 13.02 14.12 -6.87
N LEU A 131 13.53 12.89 -6.96
CA LEU A 131 14.21 12.39 -8.16
C LEU A 131 13.29 12.36 -9.40
N PHE A 132 11.99 12.23 -9.19
CA PHE A 132 10.96 12.28 -10.24
C PHE A 132 10.43 13.69 -10.54
N GLY A 133 11.07 14.74 -10.01
CA GLY A 133 10.83 16.13 -10.42
C GLY A 133 10.10 17.01 -9.40
N ALA A 134 9.95 16.58 -8.14
CA ALA A 134 9.44 17.48 -7.11
C ALA A 134 10.42 18.64 -6.83
N PRO A 135 9.92 19.80 -6.38
CA PRO A 135 10.77 20.95 -6.08
C PRO A 135 11.86 20.61 -5.04
N LEU A 136 13.12 20.84 -5.41
CA LEU A 136 14.30 20.50 -4.60
C LEU A 136 14.57 21.46 -3.44
N VAL A 137 14.26 22.75 -3.62
CA VAL A 137 14.66 23.85 -2.70
C VAL A 137 13.44 24.58 -2.13
N SER A 138 12.22 24.19 -2.55
CA SER A 138 10.98 24.77 -2.07
C SER A 138 9.96 23.68 -1.77
N HIS A 139 8.86 24.04 -1.10
CA HIS A 139 7.74 23.12 -0.86
C HIS A 139 8.10 21.81 -0.12
N HIS A 140 9.17 21.80 0.69
CA HIS A 140 9.63 20.60 1.42
C HIS A 140 8.52 19.93 2.24
N LEU A 141 7.73 20.70 2.98
CA LEU A 141 6.60 20.15 3.75
C LEU A 141 5.53 19.53 2.86
N HIS A 142 5.24 20.16 1.72
CA HIS A 142 4.26 19.62 0.76
C HIS A 142 4.75 18.28 0.20
N THR A 143 6.03 18.22 -0.19
CA THR A 143 6.65 17.00 -0.73
C THR A 143 6.76 15.90 0.33
N LEU A 144 7.08 16.25 1.58
CA LEU A 144 7.10 15.31 2.71
C LEU A 144 5.71 14.74 2.99
N LEU A 145 4.69 15.60 3.05
CA LEU A 145 3.31 15.16 3.28
C LEU A 145 2.79 14.32 2.11
N LEU A 146 3.10 14.68 0.86
CA LEU A 146 2.83 13.83 -0.30
C LEU A 146 3.49 12.45 -0.14
N ALA A 147 4.76 12.39 0.24
CA ALA A 147 5.48 11.13 0.45
C ALA A 147 4.87 10.30 1.58
N ILE A 148 4.41 10.93 2.66
CA ILE A 148 3.69 10.27 3.76
C ILE A 148 2.38 9.65 3.27
N HIS A 149 1.58 10.40 2.51
CA HIS A 149 0.32 9.90 1.95
C HIS A 149 0.54 8.76 0.96
N LEU A 150 1.57 8.88 0.10
CA LEU A 150 1.98 7.82 -0.82
C LEU A 150 2.42 6.56 -0.04
N ALA A 151 3.22 6.73 1.02
CA ALA A 151 3.66 5.63 1.88
C ALA A 151 2.46 4.95 2.57
N LEU A 152 1.55 5.74 3.17
CA LEU A 152 0.35 5.23 3.83
C LEU A 152 -0.55 4.40 2.89
N LEU A 153 -0.66 4.79 1.62
CA LEU A 153 -1.48 4.06 0.64
C LEU A 153 -0.78 2.84 0.02
N THR A 154 0.54 2.69 0.19
CA THR A 154 1.33 1.64 -0.45
C THR A 154 1.86 0.61 0.55
N THR A 155 2.74 1.02 1.46
CA THR A 155 3.60 0.10 2.19
C THR A 155 3.04 -0.53 3.47
N PRO A 156 2.10 0.05 4.25
CA PRO A 156 1.73 -0.56 5.53
C PRO A 156 1.07 -1.94 5.34
N HIS A 157 0.24 -2.10 4.31
CA HIS A 157 -0.39 -3.39 3.99
C HIS A 157 0.62 -4.39 3.41
N LEU A 158 1.58 -3.93 2.62
CA LEU A 158 2.63 -4.78 2.05
C LEU A 158 3.55 -5.31 3.15
N PHE A 159 3.99 -4.47 4.09
CA PHE A 159 4.73 -4.91 5.27
C PHE A 159 3.87 -5.85 6.14
N TYR A 160 2.60 -5.53 6.32
CA TYR A 160 1.71 -6.31 7.15
C TYR A 160 1.56 -7.75 6.66
N VAL A 161 1.39 -7.95 5.34
CA VAL A 161 1.13 -9.26 4.76
C VAL A 161 2.40 -10.01 4.38
N HIS A 162 3.41 -9.31 3.85
CA HIS A 162 4.61 -9.94 3.30
C HIS A 162 5.83 -9.86 4.22
N GLY A 163 5.79 -9.03 5.27
CA GLY A 163 6.93 -8.78 6.13
C GLY A 163 8.09 -8.15 5.37
N LEU A 164 9.32 -8.50 5.76
CA LEU A 164 10.57 -7.93 5.21
C LEU A 164 11.36 -8.94 4.35
N GLN A 165 10.70 -9.95 3.78
CA GLN A 165 11.39 -10.95 2.96
C GLN A 165 11.85 -10.36 1.62
N VAL A 166 13.17 -10.24 1.42
CA VAL A 166 13.77 -9.63 0.22
C VAL A 166 13.23 -10.23 -1.07
N SER A 167 13.09 -11.55 -1.15
CA SER A 167 12.56 -12.25 -2.33
C SER A 167 11.12 -11.87 -2.69
N THR A 168 10.32 -11.43 -1.72
CA THR A 168 8.95 -10.95 -1.96
C THR A 168 8.98 -9.50 -2.45
N TRP A 169 9.80 -8.65 -1.84
CA TRP A 169 9.97 -7.27 -2.27
C TRP A 169 10.58 -7.17 -3.68
N THR A 170 11.56 -8.01 -4.03
CA THR A 170 12.10 -8.06 -5.39
C THR A 170 11.04 -8.44 -6.42
N ARG A 171 10.13 -9.38 -6.09
CA ARG A 171 9.00 -9.75 -6.96
C ARG A 171 7.95 -8.64 -7.09
N LEU A 172 7.70 -7.90 -6.02
CA LEU A 172 6.78 -6.75 -6.04
C LEU A 172 7.30 -5.64 -6.95
N VAL A 173 8.60 -5.31 -6.87
CA VAL A 173 9.18 -4.27 -7.73
C VAL A 173 9.42 -4.74 -9.17
N SER A 174 9.62 -6.04 -9.39
CA SER A 174 9.78 -6.62 -10.73
C SER A 174 8.46 -6.99 -11.41
N LEU A 175 7.31 -6.63 -10.82
CA LEU A 175 5.97 -6.93 -11.34
C LEU A 175 5.69 -8.44 -11.51
N GLN A 176 6.36 -9.29 -10.71
CA GLN A 176 6.22 -10.75 -10.76
C GLN A 176 5.27 -11.31 -9.69
N GLN A 177 4.79 -10.47 -8.77
CA GLN A 177 3.78 -10.88 -7.81
C GLN A 177 2.41 -10.99 -8.52
N PRO A 178 1.62 -12.05 -8.26
CA PRO A 178 0.24 -12.10 -8.72
C PRO A 178 -0.54 -10.88 -8.25
N VAL A 179 -1.44 -10.38 -9.09
CA VAL A 179 -2.26 -9.23 -8.74
C VAL A 179 -3.26 -9.61 -7.66
N ASP A 180 -3.39 -8.76 -6.65
CA ASP A 180 -4.40 -8.81 -5.58
C ASP A 180 -4.76 -7.39 -5.12
N GLU A 181 -5.69 -7.25 -4.18
CA GLU A 181 -6.15 -5.95 -3.67
C GLU A 181 -5.03 -5.10 -3.05
N VAL A 182 -4.07 -5.74 -2.35
CA VAL A 182 -3.01 -5.04 -1.62
C VAL A 182 -2.00 -4.48 -2.61
N TYR A 183 -1.52 -5.33 -3.52
CA TYR A 183 -0.56 -4.94 -4.53
C TYR A 183 -1.17 -4.01 -5.57
N GLY A 184 -2.41 -4.28 -5.98
CA GLY A 184 -3.16 -3.41 -6.89
C GLY A 184 -3.34 -2.01 -6.34
N MET A 185 -3.68 -1.87 -5.06
CA MET A 185 -3.77 -0.57 -4.39
C MET A 185 -2.43 0.18 -4.42
N ALA A 186 -1.32 -0.50 -4.11
CA ALA A 186 0.00 0.12 -4.09
C ALA A 186 0.46 0.56 -5.50
N LEU A 187 0.29 -0.30 -6.51
CA LEU A 187 0.61 0.06 -7.90
C LEU A 187 -0.30 1.18 -8.40
N GLY A 188 -1.60 1.09 -8.13
CA GLY A 188 -2.58 2.10 -8.50
C GLY A 188 -2.28 3.45 -7.87
N ALA A 189 -1.87 3.49 -6.60
CA ALA A 189 -1.41 4.70 -5.92
C ALA A 189 -0.22 5.35 -6.66
N CYS A 190 0.80 4.57 -7.02
CA CYS A 190 1.97 5.08 -7.74
C CYS A 190 1.62 5.59 -9.14
N VAL A 191 0.85 4.81 -9.91
CA VAL A 191 0.41 5.19 -11.27
C VAL A 191 -0.50 6.42 -11.22
N GLY A 192 -1.42 6.46 -10.26
CA GLY A 192 -2.33 7.58 -10.06
C GLY A 192 -1.60 8.85 -9.66
N ALA A 193 -0.60 8.78 -8.77
CA ALA A 193 0.26 9.89 -8.43
C ALA A 193 1.01 10.42 -9.67
N TRP A 194 1.57 9.50 -10.47
CA TRP A 194 2.26 9.86 -11.71
C TRP A 194 1.33 10.54 -12.72
N ILE A 195 0.13 10.00 -12.97
CA ILE A 195 -0.89 10.65 -13.83
C ILE A 195 -1.28 12.02 -13.27
N GLY A 196 -1.39 12.14 -11.95
CA GLY A 196 -1.68 13.39 -11.26
C GLY A 196 -0.63 14.49 -11.46
N THR A 197 0.56 14.17 -11.99
CA THR A 197 1.55 15.19 -12.38
C THR A 197 1.20 15.88 -13.69
N ILE A 198 0.47 15.23 -14.60
CA ILE A 198 0.18 15.72 -15.96
C ILE A 198 -0.51 17.10 -15.98
N PRO A 199 -1.48 17.41 -15.10
CA PRO A 199 -2.12 18.72 -15.11
C PRO A 199 -1.21 19.88 -14.68
N ILE A 200 -0.12 19.64 -13.95
CA ILE A 200 0.77 20.68 -13.44
C ILE A 200 1.47 21.46 -14.57
N PRO A 201 2.18 20.82 -15.53
CA PRO A 201 2.86 21.54 -16.61
C PRO A 201 1.90 22.13 -17.66
N LEU A 202 0.64 21.70 -17.68
CA LEU A 202 -0.37 22.26 -18.57
C LEU A 202 -0.85 23.66 -18.12
N ASP A 203 -0.58 24.00 -16.85
CA ASP A 203 -0.67 25.34 -16.25
C ASP A 203 -1.88 26.16 -16.74
N TRP A 204 -3.08 25.68 -16.39
CA TRP A 204 -4.34 26.39 -16.61
C TRP A 204 -4.55 27.57 -15.65
N ASP A 205 -3.49 28.03 -14.97
CA ASP A 205 -3.49 29.11 -13.96
C ASP A 205 -4.55 28.89 -12.86
N ARG A 206 -4.74 27.63 -12.42
CA ARG A 206 -5.72 27.29 -11.38
C ARG A 206 -5.06 26.89 -10.08
N GLU A 207 -5.63 27.37 -8.98
CA GLU A 207 -5.20 27.04 -7.62
C GLU A 207 -5.12 25.52 -7.36
N TRP A 208 -6.03 24.74 -7.95
CA TRP A 208 -6.06 23.29 -7.78
C TRP A 208 -4.92 22.56 -8.51
N GLN A 209 -4.19 23.20 -9.43
CA GLN A 209 -3.02 22.62 -10.12
C GLN A 209 -1.72 22.78 -9.33
N LYS A 210 -1.72 23.56 -8.25
CA LYS A 210 -0.51 23.79 -7.46
C LYS A 210 0.00 22.50 -6.83
N TRP A 211 1.32 22.41 -6.69
CA TRP A 211 1.98 21.29 -6.00
C TRP A 211 1.47 21.16 -4.54
N PRO A 212 1.07 19.98 -4.05
CA PRO A 212 1.00 18.66 -4.68
C PRO A 212 -0.47 18.19 -4.93
N ILE A 213 -1.41 19.12 -5.13
CA ILE A 213 -2.86 18.87 -5.02
C ILE A 213 -3.34 17.81 -6.02
N THR A 214 -3.00 17.96 -7.29
CA THR A 214 -3.41 17.03 -8.36
C THR A 214 -2.81 15.64 -8.18
N ILE A 215 -1.58 15.58 -7.67
CA ILE A 215 -0.87 14.33 -7.37
C ILE A 215 -1.57 13.60 -6.22
N ILE A 216 -1.99 14.31 -5.17
CA ILE A 216 -2.77 13.73 -4.07
C ILE A 216 -4.10 13.18 -4.60
N CYS A 217 -4.81 13.93 -5.45
CA CYS A 217 -6.07 13.45 -6.03
C CYS A 217 -5.86 12.17 -6.87
N GLY A 218 -4.85 12.19 -7.74
CA GLY A 218 -4.47 11.04 -8.56
C GLY A 218 -4.04 9.83 -7.73
N LEU A 219 -3.23 10.06 -6.69
CA LEU A 219 -2.78 9.05 -5.74
C LEU A 219 -3.95 8.30 -5.09
N TYR A 220 -4.93 9.01 -4.53
CA TYR A 220 -6.06 8.38 -3.87
C TYR A 220 -7.00 7.69 -4.86
N ALA A 221 -7.31 8.34 -5.99
CA ALA A 221 -8.14 7.74 -7.03
C ALA A 221 -7.49 6.47 -7.59
N GLY A 222 -6.19 6.54 -7.87
CA GLY A 222 -5.40 5.42 -8.34
C GLY A 222 -5.32 4.29 -7.32
N ALA A 223 -5.14 4.59 -6.03
CA ALA A 223 -5.15 3.57 -4.98
C ALA A 223 -6.48 2.81 -4.93
N VAL A 224 -7.59 3.52 -5.03
CA VAL A 224 -8.95 2.93 -5.02
C VAL A 224 -9.20 2.09 -6.27
N ILE A 225 -8.90 2.63 -7.45
CA ILE A 225 -9.06 1.91 -8.72
C ILE A 225 -8.18 0.66 -8.71
N GLY A 226 -6.91 0.80 -8.32
CA GLY A 226 -5.96 -0.29 -8.24
C GLY A 226 -6.38 -1.38 -7.26
N LYS A 227 -6.94 -1.00 -6.09
CA LYS A 227 -7.52 -1.96 -5.15
C LYS A 227 -8.66 -2.75 -5.78
N VAL A 228 -9.62 -2.06 -6.39
CA VAL A 228 -10.82 -2.69 -6.98
C VAL A 228 -10.43 -3.61 -8.14
N VAL A 229 -9.61 -3.13 -9.07
CA VAL A 229 -9.10 -3.92 -10.19
C VAL A 229 -8.29 -5.11 -9.67
N GLY A 230 -7.47 -4.91 -8.65
CA GLY A 230 -6.67 -5.97 -8.05
C GLY A 230 -7.50 -7.07 -7.37
N GLY A 231 -8.62 -6.69 -6.75
CA GLY A 231 -9.59 -7.64 -6.20
C GLY A 231 -10.36 -8.39 -7.29
N LEU A 232 -10.78 -7.72 -8.35
CA LEU A 232 -11.49 -8.33 -9.48
C LEU A 232 -10.61 -9.27 -10.30
N LEU A 233 -9.34 -8.90 -10.52
CA LEU A 233 -8.37 -9.68 -11.29
C LEU A 233 -7.54 -10.63 -10.41
N LYS A 234 -7.92 -10.81 -9.15
CA LYS A 234 -7.13 -11.52 -8.15
C LYS A 234 -6.66 -12.89 -8.66
N GLY A 235 -5.35 -13.12 -8.58
CA GLY A 235 -4.71 -14.37 -9.02
C GLY A 235 -4.39 -14.44 -10.52
N SER A 236 -4.80 -13.44 -11.31
CA SER A 236 -4.34 -13.27 -12.69
C SER A 236 -2.86 -12.91 -12.68
N LYS A 237 -2.07 -13.58 -13.53
CA LYS A 237 -0.66 -13.26 -13.72
C LYS A 237 -0.51 -12.25 -14.85
N MET A 238 0.27 -11.20 -14.62
CA MET A 238 0.76 -10.36 -15.71
C MET A 238 1.74 -11.20 -16.54
N LYS A 239 1.29 -11.68 -17.70
CA LYS A 239 2.18 -12.33 -18.67
C LYS A 239 2.95 -11.21 -19.37
N MET A 240 4.17 -10.93 -18.91
CA MET A 240 5.13 -10.21 -19.73
C MET A 240 5.62 -11.19 -20.79
N SER A 241 5.14 -11.01 -22.03
CA SER A 241 5.65 -11.71 -23.21
C SER A 241 7.02 -11.20 -23.61
#